data_AF-A0A401TTJ7-F1
#
_entry.id   AF-A0A401TTJ7-F1
#
_cell.length_a   1.000
_cell.length_b   1.000
_cell.length_c   1.000
_cell.angle_alpha   90.00
_cell.angle_beta   90.00
_cell.angle_gamma   90.00
#
_symmetry.space_group_name_H-M   'P 1'
#
loop_
_entity.id
_entity.type
_entity.pdbx_description
1 polymer ?
#
loop_
_entity_poly.entity_id
_entity_poly.type
_entity_poly.pdbx_seq_one_letter_code
_entity_poly.pdbx_strand_id
1 'polypeptide(L)' 'MNSVGSECVELKRGYDLCFNRWFAEKFLKGDRSPDPCSELFKQYQQCVKVRGRGRRG' A
#
# COMPACT_ATOMS: atom_id res chain seq x y z
N MET A 1 -10.85 -9.53 10.85
CA MET A 1 -10.27 -8.17 10.72
C MET A 1 -10.42 -7.69 9.29
N ASN A 2 -11.35 -6.78 9.00
CA ASN A 2 -11.34 -5.98 7.78
C ASN A 2 -11.73 -4.54 8.16
N SER A 3 -10.83 -3.88 8.90
CA SER A 3 -11.02 -2.50 9.39
C SER A 3 -10.90 -1.45 8.27
N VAL A 4 -10.62 -1.89 7.04
CA VAL A 4 -10.46 -1.05 5.86
C VAL A 4 -11.62 -1.36 4.92
N GLY A 5 -12.27 -0.34 4.36
CA GLY A 5 -13.46 -0.52 3.54
C GLY A 5 -13.16 -1.40 2.34
N SER A 6 -14.16 -2.11 1.83
CA SER A 6 -14.02 -3.02 0.69
C SER A 6 -13.31 -2.37 -0.51
N GLU A 7 -13.50 -1.05 -0.72
CA GLU A 7 -12.77 -0.26 -1.72
C GLU A 7 -11.25 -0.21 -1.52
N CYS A 8 -10.78 -0.11 -0.28
CA CYS A 8 -9.35 -0.04 -0.01
C CYS A 8 -8.66 -1.41 -0.07
N VAL A 9 -9.43 -2.51 -0.02
CA VAL A 9 -8.90 -3.88 -0.10
C VAL A 9 -8.36 -4.17 -1.50
N GLU A 10 -9.06 -3.71 -2.53
CA GLU A 10 -8.60 -3.83 -3.93
C GLU A 10 -7.34 -2.99 -4.18
N LEU A 11 -7.32 -1.74 -3.69
CA LEU A 11 -6.12 -0.89 -3.74
C LEU A 11 -4.93 -1.52 -2.98
N LYS A 12 -5.20 -2.12 -1.81
CA LYS A 12 -4.19 -2.84 -1.04
C LYS A 12 -3.64 -4.03 -1.82
N ARG A 13 -4.49 -4.84 -2.44
CA ARG A 13 -4.06 -6.01 -3.24
C ARG A 13 -3.14 -5.59 -4.38
N GLY A 14 -3.51 -4.55 -5.13
CA GLY A 14 -2.69 -4.02 -6.21
C GLY A 14 -1.33 -3.52 -5.72
N TYR A 15 -1.32 -2.77 -4.62
CA TYR A 15 -0.08 -2.32 -3.99
C TYR A 15 0.79 -3.48 -3.49
N ASP A 16 0.23 -4.44 -2.75
CA ASP A 16 0.98 -5.57 -2.18
C ASP A 16 1.62 -6.42 -3.30
N LEU A 17 0.92 -6.67 -4.40
CA LEU A 17 1.48 -7.39 -5.56
C LEU A 17 2.66 -6.65 -6.18
N CYS A 18 2.51 -5.35 -6.40
CA CYS A 18 3.58 -4.51 -6.95
C CYS A 18 4.80 -4.46 -6.02
N PHE A 19 4.55 -4.21 -4.73
CA PHE A 19 5.60 -4.10 -3.71
C PHE A 19 6.34 -5.42 -3.53
N ASN A 20 5.63 -6.55 -3.44
CA ASN A 20 6.27 -7.86 -3.28
C ASN A 20 7.22 -8.19 -4.44
N ARG A 21 6.83 -7.86 -5.68
CA ARG A 21 7.68 -8.06 -6.85
C ARG A 21 8.93 -7.18 -6.79
N TRP A 22 8.74 -5.88 -6.57
CA TRP A 22 9.87 -4.95 -6.43
C TRP A 22 10.77 -5.33 -5.25
N PHE A 23 10.20 -5.73 -4.12
CA PHE A 23 10.94 -6.14 -2.95
C PHE A 23 11.83 -7.37 -3.23
N ALA A 24 11.26 -8.39 -3.89
CA ALA A 24 12.01 -9.61 -4.23
C ALA A 24 13.07 -9.38 -5.32
N GLU A 25 12.77 -8.57 -6.33
CA GLU A 25 13.65 -8.38 -7.49
C GLU A 25 14.67 -7.26 -7.31
N LYS A 26 14.36 -6.23 -6.51
CA LYS A 26 15.16 -5.02 -6.35
C LYS A 26 15.75 -4.94 -4.96
N PHE A 27 14.90 -4.81 -3.95
CA PHE A 27 15.33 -4.56 -2.58
C PHE A 27 16.23 -5.69 -2.04
N LEU A 28 15.81 -6.96 -2.18
CA LEU A 28 16.61 -8.11 -1.75
C LEU A 28 17.91 -8.28 -2.55
N LYS A 29 17.98 -7.76 -3.77
CA LYS A 29 19.19 -7.77 -4.61
C LYS A 29 20.12 -6.58 -4.33
N GLY A 30 19.75 -5.70 -3.38
CA GLY A 30 20.50 -4.49 -3.05
C GLY A 30 20.26 -3.30 -3.99
N ASP A 31 19.29 -3.41 -4.91
CA ASP A 31 18.89 -2.32 -5.79
C ASP A 31 17.99 -1.35 -5.02
N ARG A 32 18.46 -0.10 -4.85
CA ARG A 32 17.77 0.98 -4.13
C ARG A 32 16.96 1.88 -5.06
N SER A 33 16.65 1.41 -6.27
CA SER A 33 15.79 2.14 -7.19
C SER A 33 14.45 2.48 -6.53
N PRO A 34 13.91 3.69 -6.75
CA PRO A 34 12.64 4.10 -6.16
C PRO A 34 11.53 3.10 -6.50
N ASP A 35 10.61 2.89 -5.56
CA ASP A 35 9.54 1.93 -5.74
C ASP A 35 8.54 2.44 -6.80
N PRO A 36 8.25 1.64 -7.85
CA PRO A 36 7.28 2.03 -8.87
C PRO A 36 5.83 2.02 -8.33
N CYS A 37 5.64 1.49 -7.13
CA CYS A 37 4.35 1.29 -6.47
C CYS A 37 3.94 2.49 -5.62
N SER A 38 4.75 3.56 -5.58
CA SER A 38 4.58 4.67 -4.64
C SER A 38 3.31 5.46 -4.91
N GLU A 39 2.85 5.52 -6.16
CA GLU A 39 1.57 6.15 -6.52
C GLU A 39 0.36 5.30 -6.10
N LEU A 40 0.43 3.97 -6.25
CA LEU A 40 -0.56 3.03 -5.71
C LEU A 40 -0.61 3.11 -4.18
N PHE A 41 0.56 3.24 -3.54
CA PHE A 41 0.67 3.37 -2.10
C PHE A 41 -0.03 4.64 -1.61
N LYS A 42 0.17 5.80 -2.26
CA LYS A 42 -0.52 7.04 -1.89
C LYS A 42 -2.05 6.89 -1.94
N GLN A 43 -2.58 6.27 -2.99
CA GLN A 43 -4.02 6.03 -3.13
C GLN A 43 -4.55 5.13 -2.02
N TYR A 44 -3.86 4.01 -1.76
CA TYR A 44 -4.17 3.14 -0.63
C TYR A 44 -4.09 3.90 0.70
N GLN A 45 -3.01 4.64 0.93
CA GLN A 45 -2.73 5.37 2.16
C GLN A 45 -3.79 6.44 2.43
N GLN A 46 -4.29 7.11 1.39
CA GLN A 46 -5.41 8.03 1.50
C GLN A 46 -6.70 7.30 1.90
N CYS A 47 -6.96 6.13 1.31
CA CYS A 47 -8.12 5.29 1.62
C CYS A 47 -8.12 4.79 3.09
N VAL A 48 -6.99 4.28 3.60
CA VAL A 48 -6.88 3.89 5.03
C VAL A 48 -6.92 5.11 5.97
N LYS A 49 -6.30 6.24 5.59
CA LYS A 49 -6.18 7.42 6.46
C LYS A 49 -7.52 8.12 6.69
N VAL A 50 -8.43 8.11 5.71
CA VAL A 50 -9.81 8.60 5.87
C VAL A 50 -10.55 7.81 6.95
N ARG A 51 -10.36 6.48 7.01
CA ARG A 51 -11.03 5.63 8.01
C ARG A 51 -10.36 5.63 9.39
N GLY A 52 -9.08 6.01 9.47
CA GLY A 52 -8.32 6.09 10.73
C GLY A 52 -8.53 7.37 11.55
N ARG A 53 -9.10 8.44 10.95
CA ARG A 53 -9.28 9.74 11.61
C ARG A 53 -10.58 9.89 12.44
N GLY A 54 -11.33 8.81 12.64
CA GLY A 54 -12.57 8.80 13.44
C GLY A 54 -12.44 8.28 14.89
N ARG A 55 -11.22 8.16 15.44
CA ARG A 55 -10.97 7.64 16.81
C ARG A 55 -10.27 8.64 17.74
N ARG A 56 -10.63 9.92 17.65
CA ARG A 56 -10.49 10.85 18.78
C ARG A 56 -11.90 11.30 19.17
N GLY A 57 -12.56 10.45 19.93
CA GLY A 57 -13.53 10.90 20.94
C GLY A 57 -12.74 11.15 22.21
#